data_AF-A0A482VIA9-F1
#
_entry.id   AF-A0A482VIA9-F1
#
_cell.length_a   1.000
_cell.length_b   1.000
_cell.length_c   1.000
_cell.angle_alpha   90.00
_cell.angle_beta   90.00
_cell.angle_gamma   90.00
#
_symmetry.space_group_name_H-M   'P 1'
#
loop_
_entity.id
_entity.type
_entity.pdbx_description
1 polymer ?
#
loop_
_entity_poly.entity_id
_entity_poly.type
_entity_poly.pdbx_seq_one_letter_code
_entity_poly.pdbx_strand_id
1 'polypeptide(L)'
;MIELHYCAGGVFVFNVDDWAILRKTHRILGELVGNLNAAVPTLPSQLLPEEALLLVEKGVAKVIDQQYEYTSEIKEKYEQFENELLAQQQVIYRNNRKRQLETMIDNIVAAKRKRGDDRPPEEILNEELEKSCKVTKENMIWPTLLTPLFSAGESVEVSRDVVLEKTSEL
;
A
#
# COMPACT_ATOMS: atom_id res chain seq x y z
N MET A 1 18.70 18.30 18.06
CA MET A 1 17.53 17.61 18.62
C MET A 1 17.21 16.49 17.66
N ILE A 2 17.05 15.27 18.17
CA ILE A 2 16.94 14.06 17.34
C ILE A 2 15.55 14.01 16.68
N GLU A 3 15.50 13.65 15.40
CA GLU A 3 14.25 13.53 14.66
C GLU A 3 13.78 12.08 14.65
N LEU A 4 12.65 11.82 15.31
CA LEU A 4 11.95 10.54 15.28
C LEU A 4 10.80 10.64 14.29
N HIS A 5 10.56 9.60 13.50
CA HIS A 5 9.52 9.59 12.48
C HIS A 5 8.41 8.62 12.87
N TYR A 6 7.18 9.10 12.99
CA TYR A 6 6.01 8.26 13.19
C TYR A 6 5.53 7.74 11.83
N CYS A 7 5.51 6.42 11.65
CA CYS A 7 5.11 5.77 10.40
C CYS A 7 4.34 4.48 10.71
N ALA A 8 3.19 4.25 10.08
CA ALA A 8 2.47 2.97 10.14
C ALA A 8 2.29 2.36 11.56
N GLY A 9 2.06 3.20 12.58
CA GLY A 9 1.89 2.75 13.97
C GLY A 9 3.19 2.61 14.79
N GLY A 10 4.36 2.80 14.18
CA GLY A 10 5.66 2.75 14.85
C GLY A 10 6.42 4.07 14.83
N VAL A 11 7.41 4.20 15.72
CA VAL A 11 8.34 5.33 15.75
C VAL A 11 9.71 4.86 15.27
N PHE A 12 10.30 5.57 14.31
CA PHE A 12 11.49 5.15 13.61
C PHE A 12 12.57 6.23 13.59
N VAL A 13 13.82 5.78 13.48
CA VAL A 13 14.98 6.63 13.26
C VAL A 13 15.59 6.25 11.92
N PHE A 14 15.64 7.21 10.99
CA PHE A 14 16.18 7.02 9.64
C PHE A 14 17.58 7.61 9.47
N ASN A 15 18.01 8.51 10.37
CA ASN A 15 19.33 9.13 10.31
C ASN A 15 20.37 8.32 11.13
N VAL A 16 21.52 8.04 10.52
CA VAL A 16 22.60 7.23 11.13
C VAL A 16 23.25 7.95 12.31
N ASP A 17 23.43 9.25 12.23
CA ASP A 17 24.06 10.04 13.29
C ASP A 17 23.15 10.13 14.52
N ASP A 18 21.87 10.40 14.30
CA ASP A 18 20.85 10.40 15.36
C ASP A 18 20.74 9.02 16.03
N TRP A 19 20.70 7.96 15.24
CA TRP A 19 20.74 6.58 15.75
C TRP A 19 22.00 6.30 16.57
N ALA A 20 23.16 6.75 16.12
CA ALA A 20 24.41 6.56 16.85
C ALA A 20 24.44 7.33 18.17
N ILE A 21 23.87 8.56 18.20
CA ILE A 21 23.74 9.38 19.42
C ILE A 21 22.81 8.68 20.41
N LEU A 22 21.67 8.15 19.97
CA LEU A 22 20.75 7.41 20.85
C LEU A 22 21.45 6.23 21.54
N ARG A 23 22.24 5.45 20.80
CA ARG A 23 22.93 4.28 21.34
C ARG A 23 24.12 4.63 22.23
N LYS A 24 24.96 5.59 21.82
CA LYS A 24 26.19 5.94 22.53
C LYS A 24 25.91 6.77 23.79
N THR A 25 25.00 7.74 23.68
CA THR A 25 24.77 8.76 24.71
C THR A 25 23.57 8.41 25.59
N HIS A 26 22.45 8.00 24.99
CA HIS A 26 21.19 7.78 25.71
C HIS A 26 20.93 6.31 26.06
N ARG A 27 21.75 5.39 25.55
CA ARG A 27 21.63 3.92 25.72
C ARG A 27 20.28 3.36 25.26
N ILE A 28 19.66 4.04 24.30
CA ILE A 28 18.44 3.59 23.63
C ILE A 28 18.84 2.83 22.38
N LEU A 29 18.40 1.57 22.28
CA LEU A 29 18.87 0.66 21.25
C LEU A 29 17.92 0.64 20.06
N GLY A 30 16.62 0.54 20.31
CA GLY A 30 15.62 0.18 19.31
C GLY A 30 15.89 -1.16 18.61
N GLU A 31 14.96 -1.57 17.76
CA GLU A 31 15.06 -2.72 16.87
C GLU A 31 15.42 -2.26 15.45
N LEU A 32 16.46 -2.86 14.86
CA LEU A 32 16.83 -2.54 13.47
C LEU A 32 15.91 -3.28 12.50
N VAL A 33 15.22 -2.55 11.63
CA VAL A 33 14.31 -3.11 10.64
C VAL A 33 15.05 -3.38 9.34
N GLY A 34 14.72 -4.52 8.71
CA GLY A 34 15.25 -4.88 7.39
C GLY A 34 16.59 -5.61 7.36
N ASN A 35 17.12 -6.06 8.51
CA ASN A 35 18.39 -6.79 8.53
C ASN A 35 18.22 -8.32 8.47
N LEU A 36 18.99 -8.98 7.60
CA LEU A 36 19.19 -10.44 7.59
C LEU A 36 20.61 -10.85 8.06
N ASN A 37 21.57 -9.91 8.14
CA ASN A 37 22.98 -10.16 8.47
C ASN A 37 23.55 -9.15 9.49
N ALA A 38 23.91 -9.63 10.68
CA ALA A 38 24.32 -8.86 11.86
C ALA A 38 25.56 -7.94 11.71
N ALA A 39 26.29 -7.99 10.59
CA ALA A 39 27.56 -7.29 10.43
C ALA A 39 27.40 -5.80 10.04
N VAL A 40 26.29 -5.42 9.42
CA VAL A 40 26.04 -4.03 9.00
C VAL A 40 24.72 -3.58 9.61
N PRO A 41 24.70 -2.55 10.48
CA PRO A 41 23.45 -1.99 10.97
C PRO A 41 22.69 -1.38 9.80
N THR A 42 21.49 -1.90 9.52
CA THR A 42 20.57 -1.34 8.53
C THR A 42 19.56 -0.45 9.23
N LEU A 43 19.29 0.71 8.65
CA LEU A 43 18.19 1.57 9.06
C LEU A 43 16.94 1.26 8.23
N PRO A 44 15.74 1.58 8.73
CA PRO A 44 15.45 2.32 9.97
C PRO A 44 15.55 1.49 11.25
N SER A 45 15.75 2.18 12.38
CA SER A 45 15.60 1.58 13.71
C SER A 45 14.23 1.94 14.27
N GLN A 46 13.40 0.95 14.60
CA GLN A 46 12.15 1.12 15.32
C GLN A 46 12.43 1.28 16.81
N LEU A 47 11.87 2.30 17.44
CA LEU A 47 11.90 2.49 18.88
C LEU A 47 10.67 1.88 19.51
N LEU A 48 10.81 1.38 20.74
CA LEU A 48 9.64 1.06 21.55
C LEU A 48 8.87 2.35 21.88
N PRO A 49 7.53 2.27 22.04
CA PRO A 49 6.72 3.43 22.38
C PRO A 49 7.22 4.15 23.66
N GLU A 50 7.66 3.40 24.67
CA GLU A 50 8.19 3.92 25.93
C GLU A 50 9.56 4.59 25.76
N GLU A 51 10.42 4.07 24.88
CA GLU A 51 11.71 4.68 24.55
C GLU A 51 11.50 6.04 23.85
N ALA A 52 10.57 6.09 22.89
CA ALA A 52 10.20 7.31 22.18
C ALA A 52 9.60 8.34 23.14
N LEU A 53 8.70 7.92 24.03
CA LEU A 53 8.09 8.80 25.03
C LEU A 53 9.15 9.40 25.96
N LEU A 54 10.06 8.58 26.50
CA LEU A 54 11.14 9.04 27.38
C LEU A 54 12.04 10.07 26.70
N LEU A 55 12.31 9.91 25.41
CA LEU A 55 13.12 10.84 24.61
C LEU A 55 12.44 12.20 24.43
N VAL A 56 11.13 12.18 24.19
CA VAL A 56 10.31 13.39 24.07
C VAL A 56 10.21 14.10 25.41
N GLU A 57 9.94 13.38 26.51
CA GLU A 57 9.83 13.96 27.86
C GLU A 57 11.13 14.60 28.35
N LYS A 58 12.28 14.03 27.97
CA LYS A 58 13.60 14.60 28.28
C LYS A 58 14.02 15.72 27.34
N GLY A 59 13.21 16.06 26.33
CA GLY A 59 13.54 17.07 25.32
C GLY A 59 14.74 16.70 24.45
N VAL A 60 15.07 15.41 24.35
CA VAL A 60 16.20 14.91 23.55
C VAL A 60 15.80 14.77 22.08
N ALA A 61 14.56 14.35 21.84
CA ALA A 61 14.03 14.10 20.51
C ALA A 61 12.64 14.72 20.34
N LYS A 62 12.26 14.93 19.09
CA LYS A 62 10.90 15.31 18.67
C LYS A 62 10.37 14.24 17.73
N VAL A 63 9.07 13.96 17.81
CA VAL A 63 8.39 13.03 16.90
C VAL A 63 7.77 13.83 15.77
N ILE A 64 8.05 13.40 14.55
CA ILE A 64 7.59 13.97 13.30
C ILE A 64 6.60 12.98 12.68
N ASP A 65 5.38 13.43 12.44
CA ASP A 65 4.41 12.74 11.60
C ASP A 65 4.41 13.43 10.24
N GLN A 66 4.71 12.67 9.19
CA GLN A 66 4.64 13.18 7.83
C GLN A 66 3.18 13.11 7.39
N GLN A 67 2.44 14.19 7.68
CA GLN A 67 1.08 14.35 7.22
C GLN A 67 1.10 15.02 5.85
N TYR A 68 0.38 14.43 4.90
CA TYR A 68 0.24 14.99 3.57
C TYR A 68 -1.20 15.43 3.30
N GLU A 69 -1.33 16.70 2.91
CA GLU A 69 -2.47 17.13 2.11
C GLU A 69 -2.04 17.17 0.64
N TYR A 70 -2.45 16.15 -0.13
CA TYR A 70 -2.39 16.28 -1.57
C TYR A 70 -3.28 17.45 -1.99
N THR A 71 -2.74 18.36 -2.81
CA THR A 71 -3.55 19.41 -3.42
C THR A 71 -4.69 18.78 -4.22
N SER A 72 -5.82 19.49 -4.32
CA SER A 72 -6.98 19.03 -5.10
C SER A 72 -6.59 18.67 -6.53
N GLU A 73 -5.65 19.41 -7.12
CA GLU A 73 -5.13 19.17 -8.47
C GLU A 73 -4.40 17.82 -8.61
N ILE A 74 -3.60 17.42 -7.61
CA ILE A 74 -2.88 16.14 -7.63
C ILE A 74 -3.88 14.99 -7.47
N LYS A 75 -4.87 15.15 -6.58
CA LYS A 75 -5.94 14.15 -6.39
C LYS A 75 -6.71 13.93 -7.69
N GLU A 76 -7.11 15.01 -8.35
CA GLU A 76 -7.87 14.95 -9.60
C GLU A 76 -7.06 14.30 -10.74
N LYS A 77 -5.77 14.65 -10.89
CA LYS A 77 -4.88 13.99 -11.86
C LYS A 77 -4.72 12.49 -11.59
N TYR A 78 -4.60 12.11 -10.32
CA TYR A 78 -4.49 10.70 -9.95
C TYR A 78 -5.77 9.93 -10.25
N GLU A 79 -6.94 10.49 -9.94
CA GLU A 79 -8.23 9.89 -10.29
C GLU A 79 -8.42 9.73 -11.80
N GLN A 80 -8.01 10.73 -12.60
CA GLN A 80 -8.02 10.63 -14.06
C GLN A 80 -7.15 9.48 -14.55
N PHE A 81 -5.92 9.39 -14.04
CA PHE A 81 -5.00 8.30 -14.35
C PHE A 81 -5.59 6.92 -14.01
N GLU A 82 -6.20 6.75 -12.83
CA GLU A 82 -6.85 5.49 -12.45
C GLU A 82 -7.98 5.10 -13.40
N ASN A 83 -8.78 6.08 -13.82
CA ASN A 83 -9.91 5.84 -14.71
C ASN A 83 -9.43 5.44 -16.12
N GLU A 84 -8.38 6.08 -16.62
CA GLU A 84 -7.73 5.71 -17.88
C GLU A 84 -7.13 4.30 -17.81
N LEU A 85 -6.41 3.99 -16.73
CA LEU A 85 -5.82 2.68 -16.51
C LEU A 85 -6.89 1.58 -16.45
N LEU A 86 -8.00 1.83 -15.75
CA LEU A 86 -9.12 0.90 -15.68
C LEU A 86 -9.73 0.64 -17.07
N ALA A 87 -9.96 1.69 -17.86
CA ALA A 87 -10.52 1.57 -19.20
C ALA A 87 -9.61 0.75 -20.13
N GLN A 88 -8.30 1.00 -20.08
CA GLN A 88 -7.32 0.21 -20.84
C GLN A 88 -7.32 -1.26 -20.41
N GLN A 89 -7.37 -1.51 -19.09
CA GLN A 89 -7.37 -2.86 -18.55
C GLN A 89 -8.65 -3.63 -18.92
N GLN A 90 -9.81 -2.98 -18.97
CA GLN A 90 -11.05 -3.58 -19.45
C GLN A 90 -10.94 -4.08 -20.89
N VAL A 91 -10.33 -3.30 -21.78
CA VAL A 91 -10.12 -3.68 -23.17
C VAL A 91 -9.18 -4.88 -23.27
N ILE A 92 -8.04 -4.84 -22.56
CA ILE A 92 -7.06 -5.93 -22.55
C ILE A 92 -7.69 -7.21 -22.00
N TYR A 93 -8.41 -7.12 -20.88
CA TYR A 93 -9.07 -8.27 -20.26
C TYR A 93 -10.13 -8.87 -21.18
N ARG A 94 -10.96 -8.04 -21.81
CA ARG A 94 -12.00 -8.50 -22.76
C ARG A 94 -11.39 -9.22 -23.95
N ASN A 95 -10.30 -8.70 -24.51
CA ASN A 95 -9.60 -9.32 -25.64
C ASN A 95 -8.97 -10.67 -25.26
N ASN A 96 -8.31 -10.74 -24.10
CA ASN A 96 -7.73 -11.99 -23.61
C ASN A 96 -8.82 -13.03 -23.30
N ARG A 97 -9.93 -12.60 -22.70
CA ARG A 97 -11.06 -13.49 -22.39
C ARG A 97 -11.73 -14.01 -23.66
N LYS A 98 -11.90 -13.18 -24.69
CA LYS A 98 -12.41 -13.59 -26.00
C LYS A 98 -11.57 -14.69 -26.61
N ARG A 99 -10.24 -14.53 -26.65
CA ARG A 99 -9.32 -15.57 -27.16
C ARG A 99 -9.45 -16.89 -26.41
N GLN A 100 -9.58 -16.84 -25.09
CA GLN A 100 -9.77 -18.04 -24.26
C GLN A 100 -11.09 -18.75 -24.56
N LEU A 101 -12.19 -17.99 -24.68
CA LEU A 101 -13.51 -18.54 -24.96
C LEU A 101 -13.60 -19.10 -26.37
N GLU A 102 -13.00 -18.45 -27.37
CA GLU A 102 -12.92 -18.95 -28.75
C GLU A 102 -12.25 -20.33 -28.81
N THR A 103 -11.25 -20.58 -27.96
CA THR A 103 -10.57 -21.89 -27.91
C THR A 103 -11.45 -22.99 -27.29
N MET A 104 -12.43 -22.64 -26.46
CA MET A 104 -13.25 -23.58 -25.70
C MET A 104 -14.73 -23.60 -26.12
N ILE A 105 -15.11 -22.78 -27.11
CA ILE A 105 -16.51 -22.52 -27.44
C ILE A 105 -17.25 -23.79 -27.84
N ASP A 106 -16.60 -24.69 -28.57
CA ASP A 106 -17.19 -25.96 -29.02
C ASP A 106 -17.64 -26.82 -27.83
N ASN A 107 -16.82 -26.88 -26.78
CA ASN A 107 -17.13 -27.62 -25.56
C ASN A 107 -18.28 -26.96 -24.79
N ILE A 108 -18.30 -25.62 -24.75
CA ILE A 108 -19.35 -24.85 -24.07
C ILE A 108 -20.70 -25.03 -24.78
N VAL A 109 -20.72 -24.93 -26.11
CA VAL A 109 -21.92 -25.13 -26.93
C VAL A 109 -22.42 -26.56 -26.79
N ALA A 110 -21.53 -27.56 -26.84
CA ALA A 110 -21.92 -28.96 -26.63
C ALA A 110 -22.53 -29.20 -25.24
N ALA A 111 -22.00 -28.55 -24.20
CA ALA A 111 -22.56 -28.62 -22.85
C ALA A 111 -23.92 -27.90 -22.73
N LYS A 112 -24.11 -26.75 -23.39
CA LYS A 112 -25.39 -26.01 -23.40
C LYS A 112 -26.48 -26.72 -24.20
N ARG A 113 -26.16 -27.34 -25.35
CA ARG A 113 -27.10 -28.16 -26.13
C ARG A 113 -27.63 -29.35 -25.34
N LYS A 114 -26.79 -29.99 -24.53
CA LYS A 114 -27.24 -31.06 -23.60
C LYS A 114 -28.25 -30.57 -22.55
N ARG A 115 -28.30 -29.26 -22.27
CA ARG A 115 -29.26 -28.61 -21.38
C ARG A 115 -30.47 -28.03 -22.12
N GLY A 116 -30.56 -28.22 -23.44
CA GLY A 116 -31.69 -27.77 -24.27
C GLY A 116 -31.55 -26.36 -24.84
N ASP A 117 -30.34 -25.81 -24.92
CA ASP A 117 -30.08 -24.49 -25.51
C ASP A 117 -29.46 -24.63 -26.93
N ASP A 118 -30.23 -24.25 -27.95
CA ASP A 118 -29.88 -24.39 -29.37
C ASP A 118 -29.50 -23.06 -30.05
N ARG A 119 -29.23 -22.01 -29.26
CA ARG A 119 -28.79 -20.71 -29.78
C ARG A 119 -27.48 -20.81 -30.58
N PRO A 120 -27.24 -19.89 -31.53
CA PRO A 120 -26.03 -19.89 -32.33
C PRO A 120 -24.77 -19.70 -31.45
N PRO A 121 -23.63 -20.32 -31.81
CA PRO A 121 -22.38 -20.24 -31.03
C PRO A 121 -21.92 -18.80 -30.74
N GLU A 122 -22.17 -17.87 -31.67
CA GLU A 122 -21.81 -16.45 -31.53
C GLU A 122 -22.59 -15.73 -30.42
N GLU A 123 -23.88 -16.06 -30.27
CA GLU A 123 -24.72 -15.49 -29.22
C GLU A 123 -24.32 -16.04 -27.85
N ILE A 124 -24.02 -17.33 -27.77
CA ILE A 124 -23.48 -17.97 -26.57
C ILE A 124 -22.13 -17.36 -26.19
N LEU A 125 -21.25 -17.13 -27.17
CA LEU A 125 -19.94 -16.51 -26.93
C LEU A 125 -20.08 -15.09 -26.36
N ASN A 126 -20.97 -14.27 -26.92
CA ASN A 126 -21.21 -12.91 -26.44
C ASN A 126 -21.80 -12.90 -25.02
N GLU A 127 -22.74 -13.79 -24.73
CA GLU A 127 -23.31 -13.96 -23.38
C GLU A 127 -22.24 -14.35 -22.35
N GLU A 128 -21.38 -15.32 -22.67
CA GLU A 128 -20.31 -15.74 -21.77
C GLU A 128 -19.23 -14.66 -21.60
N LEU A 129 -18.98 -13.87 -22.64
CA LEU A 129 -18.11 -12.69 -22.56
C LEU A 129 -18.66 -11.65 -21.61
N GLU A 130 -19.94 -11.28 -21.72
CA GLU A 130 -20.56 -10.29 -20.83
C GLU A 130 -20.62 -10.75 -19.37
N LYS A 131 -20.85 -12.04 -19.15
CA LYS A 131 -20.85 -12.60 -17.79
C LYS A 131 -19.48 -12.59 -17.15
N SER A 132 -18.43 -12.90 -17.92
CA SER A 132 -17.08 -13.10 -17.39
C SER A 132 -16.18 -11.86 -17.43
N CYS A 133 -16.49 -10.85 -18.25
CA CYS A 133 -15.69 -9.62 -18.37
C CYS A 133 -16.12 -8.50 -17.40
N LYS A 134 -16.31 -8.81 -16.12
CA LYS A 134 -16.61 -7.80 -15.08
C LYS A 134 -15.33 -7.33 -14.40
N VAL A 135 -14.77 -6.24 -14.92
CA VAL A 135 -13.58 -5.59 -14.38
C VAL A 135 -13.98 -4.29 -13.69
N THR A 136 -13.81 -4.26 -12.37
CA THR A 136 -14.03 -3.10 -11.48
C THR A 136 -12.71 -2.71 -10.80
N LYS A 137 -12.65 -1.52 -10.19
CA LYS A 137 -11.46 -1.09 -9.41
C LYS A 137 -11.16 -2.07 -8.27
N GLU A 138 -12.19 -2.57 -7.60
CA GLU A 138 -12.09 -3.52 -6.47
C GLU A 138 -11.49 -4.87 -6.88
N ASN A 139 -11.72 -5.30 -8.11
CA ASN A 139 -11.19 -6.57 -8.63
C ASN A 139 -9.75 -6.45 -9.14
N MET A 140 -9.15 -5.27 -9.04
CA MET A 140 -7.80 -4.99 -9.53
C MET A 140 -6.78 -4.91 -8.39
N ILE A 141 -5.56 -5.36 -8.67
CA ILE A 141 -4.45 -5.34 -7.71
C ILE A 141 -3.66 -4.03 -7.72
N TRP A 142 -3.71 -3.29 -8.83
CA TRP A 142 -2.93 -2.06 -8.98
C TRP A 142 -3.26 -0.97 -7.95
N PRO A 143 -4.48 -0.82 -7.40
CA PRO A 143 -4.71 0.16 -6.34
C PRO A 143 -3.81 -0.12 -5.13
N THR A 144 -3.66 -1.40 -4.76
CA THR A 144 -2.77 -1.82 -3.67
C THR A 144 -1.30 -1.56 -3.99
N LEU A 145 -0.88 -1.74 -5.25
CA LEU A 145 0.51 -1.56 -5.68
C LEU A 145 0.90 -0.09 -5.87
N LEU A 146 -0.05 0.73 -6.28
CA LEU A 146 0.16 2.15 -6.59
C LEU A 146 -0.14 3.07 -5.41
N THR A 147 -0.88 2.58 -4.40
CA THR A 147 -1.00 3.30 -3.14
C THR A 147 0.40 3.41 -2.53
N PRO A 148 0.96 4.62 -2.40
CA PRO A 148 2.27 4.78 -1.80
C PRO A 148 2.23 4.28 -0.36
N LEU A 149 3.13 3.36 -0.02
CA LEU A 149 3.32 2.92 1.37
C LEU A 149 3.86 4.06 2.26
N PHE A 150 4.52 5.03 1.63
CA PHE A 150 5.10 6.22 2.25
C PHE A 150 5.04 7.38 1.27
N SER A 151 4.68 8.58 1.73
CA SER A 151 4.70 9.81 0.94
C SER A 151 5.51 10.88 1.69
N ALA A 152 6.59 11.35 1.08
CA ALA A 152 7.57 12.26 1.68
C ALA A 152 7.06 13.72 1.76
N GLY A 153 6.46 14.12 2.89
CA GLY A 153 5.74 15.41 3.06
C GLY A 153 6.31 16.35 4.12
N GLU A 154 5.59 17.44 4.39
CA GLU A 154 5.95 18.38 5.45
C GLU A 154 5.88 17.69 6.82
N SER A 155 6.97 17.83 7.56
CA SER A 155 7.17 17.25 8.88
C SER A 155 6.34 18.00 9.93
N VAL A 156 5.23 17.44 10.40
CA VAL A 156 4.46 17.99 11.52
C VAL A 156 4.99 17.41 12.83
N GLU A 157 5.36 18.27 13.77
CA GLU A 157 5.74 17.81 15.11
C GLU A 157 4.51 17.30 15.87
N VAL A 158 4.59 16.07 16.35
CA VAL A 158 3.52 15.40 17.08
C VAL A 158 3.60 15.77 18.54
N SER A 159 2.48 16.26 19.09
CA SER A 159 2.39 16.55 20.53
C SER A 159 2.54 15.27 21.37
N ARG A 160 3.08 15.42 22.58
CA ARG A 160 3.28 14.34 23.57
C ARG A 160 2.02 13.51 23.80
N ASP A 161 0.85 14.14 23.87
CA ASP A 161 -0.41 13.46 24.18
C ASP A 161 -0.82 12.48 23.06
N VAL A 162 -0.50 12.81 21.81
CA VAL A 162 -0.76 11.96 20.64
C VAL A 162 0.23 10.79 20.59
N VAL A 163 1.49 11.02 21.00
CA VAL A 163 2.46 9.93 21.15
C VAL A 163 1.99 8.97 22.25
N LEU A 164 1.53 9.50 23.40
CA LEU A 164 0.99 8.72 24.51
C LEU A 164 -0.24 7.87 24.08
N GLU A 165 -1.23 8.47 23.43
CA GLU A 165 -2.42 7.77 22.94
C GLU A 165 -2.05 6.57 22.05
N LYS A 166 -1.08 6.79 21.13
CA LYS A 166 -0.54 5.78 20.23
C LYS A 166 0.35 4.73 20.93
N THR A 167 0.85 5.00 22.14
CA THR A 167 1.57 4.02 22.98
C THR A 167 0.62 3.15 23.80
N SER A 168 -0.59 3.63 24.09
CA SER A 168 -1.55 3.00 25.00
C SER A 168 -2.53 2.02 24.36
N GLU A 169 -2.47 1.82 23.03
CA GLU A 169 -3.29 0.83 22.31
C GLU A 169 -2.69 -0.60 22.26
N LEU A 170 -1.69 -0.89 23.10
CA LEU A 170 -1.12 -2.25 23.31
C LEU A 170 -1.71 -2.95 24.53
#